data_AF-A0A7S0KPV0-F1
#
_entry.id   AF-A0A7S0KPV0-F1
#
_cell.length_a   1.000
_cell.length_b   1.000
_cell.length_c   1.000
_cell.angle_alpha   90.00
_cell.angle_beta   90.00
_cell.angle_gamma   90.00
#
_symmetry.space_group_name_H-M   'P 1'
#
loop_
_entity.id
_entity.type
_entity.pdbx_description
1 polymer ?
#
loop_
_entity_poly.entity_id
_entity_poly.type
_entity_poly.pdbx_seq_one_letter_code
_entity_poly.pdbx_strand_id
1 'polypeptide(L)'
;NEQNEQNEEEEEEKEKEGPIEPPTGSLVIHACAPAEKGDELFNTFGQQNNASLLHKYGFCELRNAYTNVCVDVALVEDVVGGTKVRDAAAELGVDVADDEYFEIEPDGTIEEALLAVLGRAHRGEDEEDDPTTESPDVQASLRTILERRAAMYVGKGKGKGEESGAFPRGIDDGGSVRYAVPAGGGAVGVDAARVLRDAEL
;
A
#
# COMPACT_ATOMS: atom_id res chain seq x y z
N ASN A 1 11.83 34.73 -46.73
CA ASN A 1 10.98 35.87 -46.32
C ASN A 1 9.57 35.53 -46.72
N GLU A 2 8.63 35.20 -45.85
CA GLU A 2 8.41 35.43 -44.41
C GLU A 2 7.66 34.19 -43.88
N GLN A 3 8.19 33.46 -42.88
CA GLN A 3 7.81 33.55 -41.46
C GLN A 3 6.29 33.63 -41.23
N ASN A 4 5.70 32.52 -40.78
CA ASN A 4 4.49 32.54 -39.98
C ASN A 4 4.58 31.42 -38.94
N GLU A 5 5.31 31.71 -37.86
CA GLU A 5 5.38 30.91 -36.64
C GLU A 5 4.06 31.10 -35.90
N GLN A 6 3.24 30.05 -35.82
CA GLN A 6 2.12 30.01 -34.89
C GLN A 6 2.67 29.58 -33.52
N ASN A 7 2.96 30.57 -32.69
CA ASN A 7 3.15 30.40 -31.25
C ASN A 7 1.76 30.18 -30.64
N GLU A 8 1.39 28.93 -30.40
CA GLU A 8 0.29 28.59 -29.50
C GLU A 8 0.84 28.65 -28.07
N GLU A 9 0.77 29.82 -27.46
CA GLU A 9 0.97 29.97 -26.02
C GLU A 9 -0.29 29.41 -25.33
N GLU A 10 -0.18 28.19 -24.80
CA GLU A 10 -1.12 27.65 -23.82
C GLU A 10 -1.07 28.55 -22.58
N GLU A 11 -2.07 29.41 -22.41
CA GLU A 11 -2.29 30.13 -21.16
C GLU A 11 -2.64 29.09 -20.08
N GLU A 12 -1.65 28.73 -19.26
CA GLU A 12 -1.89 28.06 -17.98
C GLU A 12 -2.83 28.94 -17.14
N GLU A 13 -4.11 28.58 -17.09
CA GLU A 13 -5.07 29.12 -16.13
C GLU A 13 -4.59 28.76 -14.72
N LYS A 14 -3.78 29.64 -14.13
CA LYS A 14 -3.52 29.63 -12.69
C LYS A 14 -4.86 29.93 -12.00
N GLU A 15 -5.55 28.89 -11.58
CA GLU A 15 -6.67 28.99 -10.65
C GLU A 15 -6.18 29.80 -9.44
N LYS A 16 -6.63 31.05 -9.39
CA LYS A 16 -6.39 31.90 -8.22
C LYS A 16 -7.22 31.29 -7.09
N GLU A 17 -6.54 30.68 -6.12
CA GLU A 17 -7.11 30.33 -4.83
C GLU A 17 -7.60 31.60 -4.14
N GLY A 18 -8.82 32.01 -4.47
CA GLY A 18 -9.58 32.99 -3.71
C GLY A 18 -9.99 32.39 -2.35
N PRO A 19 -10.47 33.22 -1.42
CA PRO A 19 -11.04 32.72 -0.17
C PRO A 19 -12.15 31.72 -0.51
N ILE A 20 -12.06 30.49 0.01
CA ILE A 20 -13.11 29.49 -0.12
C ILE A 20 -14.37 30.09 0.50
N GLU A 21 -15.34 30.48 -0.33
CA GLU A 21 -16.63 30.94 0.16
C GLU A 21 -17.26 29.81 0.97
N PRO A 22 -17.72 30.08 2.21
CA PRO A 22 -18.31 29.04 3.03
C PRO A 22 -19.52 28.48 2.30
N PRO A 23 -19.66 27.15 2.21
CA PRO A 23 -20.75 26.53 1.47
C PRO A 23 -22.10 27.05 1.99
N THR A 24 -22.88 27.68 1.10
CA THR A 24 -24.22 28.18 1.41
C THR A 24 -25.23 27.03 1.27
N GLY A 25 -25.94 26.69 2.35
CA GLY A 25 -26.95 25.62 2.34
C GLY A 25 -27.14 24.94 3.70
N SER A 26 -27.83 23.79 3.71
CA SER A 26 -27.99 22.92 4.89
C SER A 26 -27.56 21.48 4.58
N LEU A 27 -26.83 20.85 5.51
CA LEU A 27 -26.56 19.42 5.47
C LEU A 27 -27.75 18.64 6.04
N VAL A 28 -28.16 17.60 5.33
CA VAL A 28 -29.28 16.73 5.72
C VAL A 28 -28.76 15.31 5.86
N ILE A 29 -29.02 14.67 7.01
CA ILE A 29 -28.66 13.28 7.27
C ILE A 29 -29.92 12.44 7.14
N HIS A 30 -29.87 11.44 6.25
CA HIS A 30 -30.95 10.50 6.02
C HIS A 30 -30.61 9.12 6.59
N ALA A 31 -31.58 8.47 7.23
CA ALA A 31 -31.44 7.07 7.62
C ALA A 31 -31.61 6.17 6.38
N CYS A 32 -30.58 5.38 6.08
CA CYS A 32 -30.57 4.46 4.94
C CYS A 32 -30.98 3.02 5.31
N ALA A 33 -31.17 2.74 6.60
CA ALA A 33 -31.60 1.46 7.13
C ALA A 33 -32.81 1.63 8.07
N PRO A 34 -33.75 0.66 8.13
CA PRO A 34 -34.80 0.65 9.13
C PRO A 34 -34.20 0.64 10.55
N ALA A 35 -34.82 1.38 11.47
CA ALA A 35 -34.44 1.42 12.87
C ALA A 35 -35.69 1.49 13.76
N GLU A 36 -35.64 0.84 14.93
CA GLU A 36 -36.69 0.88 15.93
C GLU A 36 -36.43 1.97 16.97
N LYS A 37 -37.46 2.29 17.76
CA LYS A 37 -37.32 3.28 18.83
C LYS A 37 -36.34 2.78 19.89
N GLY A 38 -35.25 3.50 20.07
CA GLY A 38 -34.21 3.18 21.04
C GLY A 38 -32.94 2.62 20.40
N ASP A 39 -32.97 2.31 19.10
CA ASP A 39 -31.79 1.93 18.34
C ASP A 39 -30.86 3.12 18.11
N GLU A 40 -29.58 2.83 18.05
CA GLU A 40 -28.56 3.77 17.62
C GLU A 40 -28.52 3.84 16.09
N LEU A 41 -28.40 5.05 15.55
CA LEU A 41 -28.25 5.28 14.11
C LEU A 41 -26.76 5.48 13.80
N PHE A 42 -26.21 4.60 12.98
CA PHE A 42 -24.81 4.65 12.59
C PHE A 42 -24.66 5.33 11.23
N ASN A 43 -23.70 6.25 11.12
CA ASN A 43 -23.27 6.80 9.84
C ASN A 43 -22.20 5.90 9.21
N THR A 44 -21.92 6.08 7.92
CA THR A 44 -20.73 5.50 7.28
C THR A 44 -19.57 6.50 7.32
N PHE A 45 -18.35 5.99 7.44
CA PHE A 45 -17.12 6.79 7.38
C PHE A 45 -16.50 6.79 5.97
N GLY A 46 -17.26 6.36 4.96
CA GLY A 46 -16.79 6.07 3.61
C GLY A 46 -16.08 4.71 3.50
N GLN A 47 -15.41 4.49 2.36
CA GLN A 47 -14.58 3.31 2.14
C GLN A 47 -13.24 3.52 2.86
N GLN A 48 -13.01 2.84 3.98
CA GLN A 48 -11.81 2.99 4.80
C GLN A 48 -11.30 1.62 5.25
N ASN A 49 -10.01 1.37 5.01
CA ASN A 49 -9.34 0.21 5.58
C ASN A 49 -9.19 0.33 7.10
N ASN A 50 -8.92 -0.79 7.77
CA ASN A 50 -8.78 -0.82 9.23
C ASN A 50 -7.61 0.04 9.74
N ALA A 51 -6.54 0.21 8.95
CA ALA A 51 -5.45 1.10 9.30
C ALA A 51 -5.92 2.57 9.40
N SER A 52 -6.69 3.03 8.41
CA SER A 52 -7.28 4.37 8.36
C SER A 52 -8.32 4.58 9.46
N LEU A 53 -9.18 3.58 9.70
CA LEU A 53 -10.16 3.65 10.79
C LEU A 53 -9.49 3.79 12.16
N LEU A 54 -8.43 3.02 12.40
CA LEU A 54 -7.69 3.08 13.66
C LEU A 54 -6.99 4.42 13.83
N HIS A 55 -6.33 4.92 12.77
CA HIS A 55 -5.59 6.17 12.80
C HIS A 55 -6.51 7.39 13.00
N LYS A 56 -7.64 7.45 12.28
CA LYS A 56 -8.55 8.61 12.28
C LYS A 56 -9.56 8.57 13.43
N TYR A 57 -10.03 7.38 13.80
CA TYR A 57 -11.19 7.23 14.69
C TYR A 57 -10.94 6.32 15.91
N GLY A 58 -9.77 5.67 15.99
CA GLY A 58 -9.38 4.88 17.17
C GLY A 58 -10.07 3.53 17.30
N PHE A 59 -10.69 3.01 16.23
CA PHE A 59 -11.31 1.69 16.21
C PHE A 59 -11.02 0.93 14.90
N CYS A 60 -11.24 -0.38 14.90
CA CYS A 60 -11.22 -1.23 13.71
C CYS A 60 -12.53 -2.02 13.62
N GLU A 61 -12.90 -2.43 12.42
CA GLU A 61 -14.00 -3.37 12.22
C GLU A 61 -13.48 -4.81 12.12
N LEU A 62 -14.19 -5.74 12.74
CA LEU A 62 -13.85 -7.17 12.72
C LEU A 62 -13.95 -7.80 11.33
N ARG A 63 -14.85 -7.29 10.49
CA ARG A 63 -15.13 -7.79 9.14
C ARG A 63 -15.15 -6.65 8.14
N ASN A 64 -14.04 -5.93 8.08
CA ASN A 64 -13.89 -4.82 7.13
C ASN A 64 -13.62 -5.35 5.73
N ALA A 65 -14.53 -5.07 4.79
CA ALA A 65 -14.41 -5.45 3.38
C ALA A 65 -13.32 -4.66 2.63
N TYR A 66 -12.81 -3.57 3.20
CA TYR A 66 -11.78 -2.70 2.62
C TYR A 66 -10.39 -2.94 3.21
N THR A 67 -10.14 -4.13 3.76
CA THR A 67 -8.81 -4.44 4.32
C THR A 67 -7.80 -4.72 3.22
N ASN A 68 -6.78 -3.88 3.10
CA ASN A 68 -5.61 -4.13 2.26
C ASN A 68 -4.40 -4.61 3.09
N VAL A 69 -3.41 -5.18 2.40
CA VAL A 69 -2.09 -5.50 2.95
C VAL A 69 -1.04 -4.63 2.30
N CYS A 70 -0.29 -3.90 3.11
CA CYS A 70 0.86 -3.13 2.63
C CYS A 70 2.12 -4.01 2.64
N VAL A 71 2.87 -4.00 1.54
CA VAL A 71 4.16 -4.65 1.34
C VAL A 71 5.23 -3.58 1.22
N ASP A 72 6.04 -3.40 2.26
CA ASP A 72 7.08 -2.36 2.28
C ASP A 72 8.08 -2.54 1.13
N VAL A 73 8.46 -1.46 0.45
CA VAL A 73 9.49 -1.46 -0.60
C VAL A 73 10.79 -2.08 -0.08
N ALA A 74 11.17 -1.75 1.15
CA ALA A 74 12.37 -2.31 1.78
C ALA A 74 12.34 -3.85 1.89
N LEU A 75 11.17 -4.46 2.04
CA LEU A 75 11.03 -5.91 2.04
C LEU A 75 11.23 -6.48 0.62
N VAL A 76 10.72 -5.81 -0.40
CA VAL A 76 10.92 -6.18 -1.80
C VAL A 76 12.41 -6.09 -2.17
N GLU A 77 13.08 -5.01 -1.78
CA GLU A 77 14.52 -4.82 -1.95
C GLU A 77 15.36 -5.93 -1.28
N ASP A 78 14.97 -6.35 -0.08
CA ASP A 78 15.65 -7.40 0.68
C ASP A 78 15.49 -8.81 0.05
N VAL A 79 14.38 -9.05 -0.67
CA VAL A 79 14.14 -10.33 -1.34
C VAL A 79 14.79 -10.38 -2.73
N VAL A 80 14.64 -9.33 -3.53
CA VAL A 80 15.01 -9.32 -4.95
C VAL A 80 16.40 -8.71 -5.18
N GLY A 81 16.83 -7.83 -4.29
CA GLY A 81 18.06 -7.05 -4.38
C GLY A 81 17.75 -5.57 -4.65
N GLY A 82 18.12 -4.71 -3.70
CA GLY A 82 17.73 -3.29 -3.71
C GLY A 82 18.12 -2.52 -4.98
N THR A 83 19.32 -2.73 -5.53
CA THR A 83 19.72 -2.07 -6.79
C THR A 83 18.79 -2.46 -7.95
N LYS A 84 18.45 -3.74 -8.09
CA LYS A 84 17.57 -4.22 -9.16
C LYS A 84 16.17 -3.62 -9.05
N VAL A 85 15.62 -3.58 -7.83
CA VAL A 85 14.29 -3.02 -7.57
C VAL A 85 14.24 -1.53 -7.88
N ARG A 86 15.25 -0.76 -7.45
CA ARG A 86 15.33 0.68 -7.72
C ARG A 86 15.52 1.00 -9.19
N ASP A 87 16.41 0.27 -9.86
CA ASP A 87 16.64 0.45 -11.30
C ASP A 87 15.36 0.11 -12.09
N ALA A 88 14.70 -1.00 -11.75
CA ALA A 88 13.43 -1.40 -12.33
C ALA A 88 12.32 -0.36 -12.12
N ALA A 89 12.18 0.14 -10.89
CA ALA A 89 11.20 1.17 -10.54
C ALA A 89 11.46 2.47 -11.30
N ALA A 90 12.73 2.92 -11.38
CA ALA A 90 13.11 4.11 -12.10
C ALA A 90 12.82 4.01 -13.61
N GLU A 91 13.07 2.85 -14.23
CA GLU A 91 12.74 2.63 -15.63
C GLU A 91 11.22 2.58 -15.91
N LEU A 92 10.43 2.15 -14.92
CA LEU A 92 8.97 2.07 -15.01
C LEU A 92 8.27 3.37 -14.58
N GLY A 93 9.01 4.35 -14.05
CA GLY A 93 8.45 5.59 -13.50
C GLY A 93 7.68 5.38 -12.19
N VAL A 94 7.99 4.31 -11.44
CA VAL A 94 7.43 4.06 -10.11
C VAL A 94 8.30 4.74 -9.07
N ASP A 95 7.72 5.62 -8.26
CA ASP A 95 8.46 6.36 -7.24
C ASP A 95 8.54 5.58 -5.92
N VAL A 96 9.44 4.61 -5.87
CA VAL A 96 9.72 3.83 -4.66
C VAL A 96 10.47 4.61 -3.56
N ALA A 97 10.81 5.89 -3.79
CA ALA A 97 11.42 6.75 -2.79
C ALA A 97 10.37 7.51 -1.97
N ASP A 98 9.31 7.96 -2.64
CA ASP A 98 8.16 8.61 -2.00
C ASP A 98 7.08 7.59 -1.56
N ASP A 99 6.87 6.51 -2.32
CA ASP A 99 5.97 5.42 -1.97
C ASP A 99 6.69 4.34 -1.14
N GLU A 100 6.35 4.23 0.14
CA GLU A 100 7.03 3.33 1.07
C GLU A 100 6.57 1.86 0.96
N TYR A 101 5.44 1.61 0.30
CA TYR A 101 4.82 0.28 0.23
C TYR A 101 3.95 0.09 -1.02
N PHE A 102 3.78 -1.17 -1.42
CA PHE A 102 2.79 -1.62 -2.39
C PHE A 102 1.55 -2.18 -1.68
N GLU A 103 0.40 -2.20 -2.35
CA GLU A 103 -0.85 -2.70 -1.78
C GLU A 103 -1.31 -4.04 -2.38
N ILE A 104 -1.97 -4.83 -1.54
CA ILE A 104 -2.72 -6.01 -1.95
C ILE A 104 -4.15 -5.85 -1.45
N GLU A 105 -5.09 -5.96 -2.38
CA GLU A 105 -6.52 -5.79 -2.14
C GLU A 105 -7.10 -6.96 -1.31
N PRO A 106 -8.27 -6.76 -0.68
CA PRO A 106 -8.92 -7.78 0.15
C PRO A 106 -9.24 -9.09 -0.58
N ASP A 107 -9.43 -9.04 -1.90
CA ASP A 107 -9.68 -10.22 -2.75
C ASP A 107 -8.39 -10.92 -3.20
N GLY A 108 -7.23 -10.40 -2.81
CA GLY A 108 -5.93 -10.89 -3.18
C GLY A 108 -5.39 -10.31 -4.49
N THR A 109 -6.05 -9.33 -5.11
CA THR A 109 -5.47 -8.63 -6.24
C THR A 109 -4.23 -7.84 -5.79
N ILE A 110 -3.09 -8.16 -6.39
CA ILE A 110 -1.82 -7.51 -6.13
C ILE A 110 -1.71 -6.27 -7.01
N GLU A 111 -1.22 -5.17 -6.46
CA GLU A 111 -0.95 -3.96 -7.21
C GLU A 111 -0.05 -4.21 -8.44
N GLU A 112 -0.47 -3.68 -9.60
CA GLU A 112 0.23 -3.86 -10.87
C GLU A 112 1.66 -3.31 -10.84
N ALA A 113 1.91 -2.24 -10.09
CA ALA A 113 3.24 -1.66 -9.92
C ALA A 113 4.23 -2.64 -9.27
N LEU A 114 3.81 -3.39 -8.24
CA LEU A 114 4.64 -4.43 -7.63
C LEU A 114 4.98 -5.51 -8.65
N LEU A 115 3.99 -5.98 -9.41
CA LEU A 115 4.18 -7.03 -10.41
C LEU A 115 5.10 -6.58 -11.55
N ALA A 116 4.94 -5.34 -12.02
CA ALA A 116 5.78 -4.75 -13.06
C ALA A 116 7.24 -4.59 -12.58
N VAL A 117 7.44 -4.09 -11.36
CA VAL A 117 8.77 -3.95 -10.76
C VAL A 117 9.46 -5.31 -10.61
N LEU A 118 8.73 -6.34 -10.13
CA LEU A 118 9.26 -7.70 -10.03
C LEU A 118 9.62 -8.28 -11.40
N GLY A 119 8.75 -8.11 -12.40
CA GLY A 119 9.01 -8.53 -13.78
C GLY A 119 10.30 -7.88 -14.31
N ARG A 120 10.35 -6.55 -14.28
CA ARG A 120 11.51 -5.78 -14.74
C ARG A 120 12.80 -6.13 -13.99
N ALA A 121 12.75 -6.34 -12.69
CA ALA A 121 13.93 -6.71 -11.89
C ALA A 121 14.48 -8.11 -12.20
N HIS A 122 13.66 -8.98 -12.80
CA HIS A 122 14.05 -10.32 -13.26
C HIS A 122 14.31 -10.41 -14.76
N ARG A 123 14.18 -9.32 -15.52
CA ARG A 123 14.53 -9.29 -16.95
C ARG A 123 16.01 -9.65 -17.14
N GLY A 124 16.29 -10.61 -18.02
CA GLY A 124 17.66 -10.96 -18.39
C GLY A 124 18.37 -9.80 -19.08
N GLU A 125 19.70 -9.72 -18.97
CA GLU A 125 20.49 -8.64 -19.59
C GLU A 125 20.32 -8.56 -21.12
N ASP A 126 20.00 -9.68 -21.77
CA ASP A 126 19.82 -9.81 -23.22
C ASP A 126 18.34 -9.89 -23.65
N GLU A 127 17.39 -9.70 -22.72
CA GLU A 127 15.96 -9.82 -23.00
C GLU A 127 15.33 -8.43 -23.21
N GLU A 128 14.53 -8.29 -24.26
CA GLU A 128 13.80 -7.04 -24.54
C GLU A 128 12.48 -6.97 -23.74
N ASP A 129 11.84 -8.11 -23.51
CA ASP A 129 10.55 -8.22 -22.84
C ASP A 129 10.73 -8.53 -21.35
N ASP A 130 9.89 -7.91 -20.51
CA ASP A 130 9.83 -8.25 -19.09
C ASP A 130 9.17 -9.62 -18.88
N PRO A 131 9.69 -10.47 -17.99
CA PRO A 131 9.03 -11.71 -17.63
C PRO A 131 7.64 -11.44 -17.06
N THR A 132 6.67 -12.27 -17.46
CA THR A 132 5.30 -12.15 -16.96
C THR A 132 5.21 -12.58 -15.50
N THR A 133 4.05 -12.28 -14.89
CA THR A 133 3.71 -12.73 -13.54
C THR A 133 3.78 -14.24 -13.37
N GLU A 134 3.65 -15.02 -14.45
CA GLU A 134 3.73 -16.49 -14.43
C GLU A 134 5.18 -17.01 -14.44
N SER A 135 6.18 -16.13 -14.59
CA SER A 135 7.58 -16.53 -14.58
C SER A 135 7.97 -17.16 -13.24
N PRO A 136 8.71 -18.28 -13.22
CA PRO A 136 9.13 -18.94 -11.99
C PRO A 136 9.88 -18.03 -11.01
N ASP A 137 10.72 -17.12 -11.52
CA ASP A 137 11.52 -16.23 -10.69
C ASP A 137 10.68 -15.11 -10.06
N VAL A 138 9.70 -14.58 -10.81
CA VAL A 138 8.72 -13.60 -10.32
C VAL A 138 7.84 -14.24 -9.24
N GLN A 139 7.29 -15.44 -9.51
CA GLN A 139 6.49 -16.21 -8.56
C GLN A 139 7.28 -16.59 -7.30
N ALA A 140 8.52 -17.03 -7.44
CA ALA A 140 9.37 -17.38 -6.30
C ALA A 140 9.66 -16.16 -5.41
N SER A 141 9.91 -15.00 -6.02
CA SER A 141 10.14 -13.75 -5.30
C SER A 141 8.89 -13.28 -4.58
N LEU A 142 7.75 -13.27 -5.28
CA LEU A 142 6.46 -12.90 -4.70
C LEU A 142 6.11 -13.80 -3.51
N ARG A 143 6.22 -15.12 -3.67
CA ARG A 143 6.01 -16.07 -2.57
C ARG A 143 6.91 -15.77 -1.38
N THR A 144 8.20 -15.54 -1.62
CA THR A 144 9.15 -15.23 -0.55
C THR A 144 8.81 -13.92 0.17
N ILE A 145 8.37 -12.89 -0.56
CA ILE A 145 7.90 -11.62 0.00
C ILE A 145 6.68 -11.87 0.90
N LEU A 146 5.66 -12.59 0.40
CA LEU A 146 4.45 -12.89 1.15
C LEU A 146 4.73 -13.75 2.39
N GLU A 147 5.61 -14.74 2.29
CA GLU A 147 6.03 -15.57 3.42
C GLU A 147 6.74 -14.76 4.49
N ARG A 148 7.71 -13.91 4.10
CA ARG A 148 8.41 -13.02 5.04
C ARG A 148 7.43 -12.04 5.68
N ARG A 149 6.52 -11.46 4.89
CA ARG A 149 5.49 -10.53 5.37
C ARG A 149 4.56 -11.19 6.39
N ALA A 150 4.13 -12.43 6.13
CA ALA A 150 3.30 -13.21 7.04
C ALA A 150 4.05 -13.60 8.32
N ALA A 151 5.33 -13.97 8.20
CA ALA A 151 6.17 -14.36 9.33
C ALA A 151 6.33 -13.24 10.38
N MET A 152 6.25 -11.97 9.97
CA MET A 152 6.27 -10.81 10.87
C MET A 152 5.18 -10.88 11.97
N TYR A 153 4.08 -11.58 11.72
CA TYR A 153 2.99 -11.75 12.68
C TYR A 153 3.06 -13.02 13.51
N VAL A 154 3.79 -14.04 13.03
CA VAL A 154 3.90 -15.35 13.69
C VAL A 154 4.96 -15.33 14.82
N GLY A 155 5.87 -14.34 14.81
CA GLY A 155 7.05 -14.27 15.67
C GLY A 155 6.90 -13.70 17.10
N LYS A 156 5.70 -13.44 17.64
CA LYS A 156 5.54 -12.91 19.01
C LYS A 156 4.90 -13.90 19.99
N GLY A 157 5.37 -15.14 19.95
CA GLY A 157 4.90 -16.23 20.80
C GLY A 157 6.00 -17.14 21.33
N LYS A 158 7.16 -16.62 21.76
CA LYS A 158 8.03 -17.22 22.79
C LYS A 158 9.22 -16.29 23.09
N GLY A 159 9.50 -16.13 24.38
CA GLY A 159 10.53 -15.21 24.86
C GLY A 159 11.96 -15.63 24.54
N LYS A 160 12.84 -14.64 24.77
CA LYS A 160 14.31 -14.66 24.81
C LYS A 160 15.02 -14.75 23.46
N GLY A 161 15.42 -13.57 23.00
CA GLY A 161 16.78 -13.27 22.54
C GLY A 161 17.25 -14.07 21.33
N GLU A 162 16.91 -13.60 20.14
CA GLU A 162 17.79 -13.71 18.98
C GLU A 162 17.44 -12.55 18.03
N GLU A 163 18.43 -11.68 17.81
CA GLU A 163 18.39 -10.58 16.86
C GLU A 163 18.60 -11.15 15.45
N SER A 164 17.55 -11.19 14.63
CA SER A 164 17.72 -11.23 13.18
C SER A 164 16.47 -10.65 12.50
N GLY A 165 16.66 -9.53 11.79
CA GLY A 165 15.60 -8.80 11.08
C GLY A 165 15.23 -7.47 11.75
N ALA A 166 16.21 -6.61 12.01
CA ALA A 166 15.96 -5.27 12.51
C ALA A 166 15.45 -4.36 11.38
N PHE A 167 14.19 -3.94 11.46
CA PHE A 167 13.67 -2.78 10.73
C PHE A 167 14.50 -1.51 11.05
N PRO A 168 14.56 -0.51 10.15
CA PRO A 168 15.23 0.74 10.44
C PRO A 168 14.67 1.37 11.72
N ARG A 169 15.56 1.70 12.66
CA ARG A 169 15.21 2.34 13.93
C ARG A 169 14.87 3.81 13.67
N GLY A 170 13.59 4.16 13.66
CA GLY A 170 13.16 5.53 13.88
C GLY A 170 13.28 5.89 15.37
N ILE A 171 13.98 6.98 15.69
CA ILE A 171 14.02 7.56 17.04
C ILE A 171 12.95 8.64 17.06
N ASP A 172 11.94 8.50 17.92
CA ASP A 172 11.05 9.62 18.25
C ASP A 172 11.70 10.52 19.31
N ASP A 173 11.32 11.80 19.32
CA ASP A 173 11.81 12.84 20.26
C ASP A 173 11.52 12.52 21.75
N GLY A 174 10.89 11.37 22.04
CA GLY A 174 10.59 10.87 23.38
C GLY A 174 11.53 9.76 23.89
N GLY A 175 12.51 9.31 23.10
CA GLY A 175 13.50 8.31 23.53
C GLY A 175 12.92 6.92 23.80
N SER A 176 11.75 6.59 23.25
CA SER A 176 11.11 5.29 23.40
C SER A 176 11.38 4.42 22.18
N VAL A 177 12.07 3.30 22.38
CA VAL A 177 12.32 2.31 21.31
C VAL A 177 10.99 1.62 20.98
N ARG A 178 10.28 2.11 19.95
CA ARG A 178 9.15 1.39 19.36
C ARG A 178 9.66 0.56 18.19
N TYR A 179 9.43 -0.76 18.24
CA TYR A 179 9.55 -1.60 17.05
C TYR A 179 8.51 -1.11 16.03
N ALA A 180 8.93 -0.74 14.82
CA ALA A 180 8.03 -0.39 13.74
C ALA A 180 7.03 -1.54 13.56
N VAL A 181 5.75 -1.27 13.81
CA VAL A 181 4.68 -2.18 13.46
C VAL A 181 4.60 -2.15 11.92
N PRO A 182 4.63 -3.29 11.21
CA PRO A 182 4.55 -3.29 9.76
C PRO A 182 3.36 -2.48 9.28
N ALA A 183 3.53 -1.70 8.20
CA ALA A 183 2.45 -0.94 7.58
C ALA A 183 1.29 -1.89 7.20
N GLY A 184 0.05 -1.46 7.35
CA GLY A 184 -1.12 -2.25 6.89
C GLY A 184 -1.69 -3.28 7.88
N GLY A 185 -1.57 -3.05 9.19
CA GLY A 185 -2.56 -3.57 10.15
C GLY A 185 -2.49 -5.06 10.51
N GLY A 186 -1.74 -5.39 11.56
CA GLY A 186 -2.06 -6.49 12.50
C GLY A 186 -2.65 -7.81 11.93
N ALA A 187 -3.65 -8.36 12.62
CA ALA A 187 -4.24 -9.67 12.33
C ALA A 187 -4.91 -9.76 10.94
N VAL A 188 -5.39 -8.64 10.40
CA VAL A 188 -6.06 -8.61 9.10
C VAL A 188 -5.08 -8.78 7.94
N GLY A 189 -3.84 -8.30 8.08
CA GLY A 189 -2.75 -8.62 7.14
C GLY A 189 -2.35 -10.10 7.14
N VAL A 190 -2.55 -10.81 8.26
CA VAL A 190 -2.29 -12.27 8.35
C VAL A 190 -3.30 -13.06 7.56
N ASP A 191 -4.58 -12.72 7.69
CA ASP A 191 -5.66 -13.46 7.03
C ASP A 191 -5.59 -13.26 5.51
N ALA A 192 -5.34 -12.04 5.04
CA ALA A 192 -5.13 -11.77 3.62
C ALA A 192 -3.88 -12.49 3.05
N ALA A 193 -2.75 -12.48 3.76
CA ALA A 193 -1.56 -13.22 3.34
C ALA A 193 -1.79 -14.75 3.27
N ARG A 194 -2.64 -15.30 4.14
CA ARG A 194 -3.03 -16.73 4.10
C ARG A 194 -3.93 -17.05 2.92
N VAL A 195 -4.92 -16.19 2.64
CA VAL A 195 -5.83 -16.35 1.49
C VAL A 195 -5.05 -16.41 0.18
N LEU A 196 -4.05 -15.54 0.00
CA LEU A 196 -3.18 -15.55 -1.18
C LEU A 196 -2.36 -16.84 -1.32
N ARG A 197 -1.70 -17.27 -0.24
CA ARG A 197 -0.89 -18.50 -0.28
C ARG A 197 -1.73 -19.73 -0.63
N ASP A 198 -2.97 -19.77 -0.13
CA ASP A 198 -3.87 -20.89 -0.41
C ASP A 198 -4.42 -20.84 -1.86
N ALA A 199 -4.34 -19.69 -2.56
CA ALA A 199 -4.69 -19.55 -3.97
C ALA A 199 -3.56 -19.95 -4.94
N GLU A 200 -2.30 -20.03 -4.47
CA GLU A 200 -1.15 -20.50 -5.26
C GLU A 200 -1.02 -22.04 -5.35
N LEU A 201 -1.78 -22.80 -4.55
CA LEU A 201 -1.72 -24.28 -4.45
C LEU A 201 -2.81 -24.98 -5.28
#